data_AF-A0A9Q0X161-F1
#
_entry.id   AF-A0A9Q0X161-F1
#
_cell.length_a   1.000
_cell.length_b   1.000
_cell.length_c   1.000
_cell.angle_alpha   90.00
_cell.angle_beta   90.00
_cell.angle_gamma   90.00
#
_symmetry.space_group_name_H-M   'P 1'
#
loop_
_entity.id
_entity.type
_entity.pdbx_description
1 polymer ?
#
loop_
_entity_poly.entity_id
_entity_poly.type
_entity_poly.pdbx_seq_one_letter_code
_entity_poly.pdbx_strand_id
1 'polypeptide(L)'
;MKSISLLIYKHEEGAIEERARDYNANWMSAVEILDDDIYLGAENNFNLFTVRKNSEDSDVGQIPTVIFGTVNGVIGVIASLPHEQYVFLEKLQSNLRKVIKGVGGLSHEQWRSFNNEKKTVEARNFLDGDLIESFLDLSRGRMDEISRAMEISVEELCKRVEELTRLH
;
A
#
# COMPACT_ATOMS: atom_id res chain seq x y z
N MET A 1 24.31 4.59 -0.52
CA MET A 1 23.45 4.51 -1.72
C MET A 1 22.34 5.54 -1.61
N LYS A 2 21.87 6.08 -2.73
CA LYS A 2 20.82 7.12 -2.79
C LYS A 2 19.48 6.48 -3.19
N SER A 3 18.38 6.99 -2.61
CA SER A 3 17.00 6.62 -2.96
C SER A 3 16.56 7.32 -4.26
N ILE A 4 15.27 7.64 -4.41
CA ILE A 4 14.63 8.23 -5.59
C ILE A 4 15.06 9.69 -5.80
N SER A 5 15.23 10.11 -7.06
CA SER A 5 15.45 11.51 -7.48
C SER A 5 14.45 11.87 -8.58
N LEU A 6 13.77 13.01 -8.44
CA LEU A 6 12.86 13.55 -9.44
C LEU A 6 13.61 14.56 -10.31
N LEU A 7 13.66 14.31 -11.61
CA LEU A 7 14.34 15.16 -12.59
C LEU A 7 13.32 15.77 -13.56
N ILE A 8 13.59 17.00 -14.02
CA ILE A 8 12.80 17.68 -15.04
C ILE A 8 13.71 18.04 -16.20
N TYR A 9 13.26 17.78 -17.42
CA TYR A 9 13.92 18.25 -18.63
C TYR A 9 13.42 19.65 -19.01
N LYS A 10 14.33 20.62 -19.05
CA LYS A 10 14.07 21.98 -19.50
C LYS A 10 14.43 22.11 -20.98
N HIS A 11 13.41 22.04 -21.85
CA HIS A 11 13.61 22.05 -23.30
C HIS A 11 14.36 23.28 -23.81
N GLU A 12 14.05 24.46 -23.28
CA GLU A 12 14.67 25.73 -23.72
C GLU A 12 16.17 25.81 -23.40
N GLU A 13 16.57 25.20 -22.29
CA GLU A 13 17.97 25.19 -21.81
C GLU A 13 18.74 23.96 -22.31
N GLY A 14 18.05 22.97 -22.90
CA GLY A 14 18.65 21.68 -23.28
C GLY A 14 19.24 20.91 -22.10
N ALA A 15 18.71 21.12 -20.89
CA ALA A 15 19.29 20.67 -19.63
C ALA A 15 18.31 19.82 -18.80
N ILE A 16 18.87 18.90 -17.99
CA ILE A 16 18.13 18.14 -16.98
C ILE A 16 18.47 18.74 -15.61
N GLU A 17 17.43 19.06 -14.84
CA GLU A 17 17.59 19.58 -13.48
C GLU A 17 16.94 18.66 -12.44
N GLU A 18 17.57 18.56 -11.28
CA GLU A 18 16.98 17.86 -10.14
C GLU A 18 15.95 18.76 -9.46
N ARG A 19 14.70 18.30 -9.44
CA ARG A 19 13.59 19.03 -8.83
C ARG A 19 13.40 18.69 -7.36
N ALA A 20 13.57 17.41 -7.02
CA ALA A 20 13.43 16.90 -5.66
C ALA A 20 14.19 15.57 -5.50
N ARG A 21 14.45 15.18 -4.26
CA ARG A 21 15.16 13.95 -3.91
C ARG A 21 14.68 13.42 -2.58
N ASP A 22 14.55 12.09 -2.48
CA ASP A 22 14.48 11.41 -1.20
C ASP A 22 15.88 11.22 -0.61
N TYR A 23 16.08 11.77 0.58
CA TYR A 23 17.37 11.75 1.29
C TYR A 23 17.58 10.48 2.12
N ASN A 24 16.58 9.59 2.21
CA ASN A 24 16.79 8.29 2.80
C ASN A 24 17.80 7.47 2.00
N ALA A 25 18.54 6.61 2.71
CA ALA A 25 19.49 5.69 2.10
C ALA A 25 18.81 4.34 1.90
N ASN A 26 17.98 4.25 0.87
CA ASN A 26 17.30 3.03 0.44
C ASN A 26 18.07 2.40 -0.71
N TRP A 27 18.19 1.07 -0.73
CA TRP A 27 18.81 0.35 -1.84
C TRP A 27 17.73 -0.11 -2.80
N MET A 28 17.49 0.69 -3.84
CA MET A 28 16.37 0.51 -4.75
C MET A 28 16.47 -0.75 -5.61
N SER A 29 15.33 -1.42 -5.81
CA SER A 29 15.15 -2.53 -6.75
C SER A 29 14.26 -2.13 -7.94
N ALA A 30 13.24 -1.31 -7.71
CA ALA A 30 12.35 -0.77 -8.73
C ALA A 30 11.75 0.59 -8.30
N VAL A 31 11.26 1.37 -9.26
CA VAL A 31 10.56 2.64 -9.06
C VAL A 31 9.44 2.76 -10.09
N GLU A 32 8.32 3.38 -9.72
CA GLU A 32 7.20 3.67 -10.60
C GLU A 32 6.58 5.03 -10.28
N ILE A 33 6.05 5.71 -11.30
CA ILE A 33 5.29 6.96 -11.12
C ILE A 33 3.82 6.57 -10.97
N LEU A 34 3.21 6.89 -9.82
CA LEU A 34 1.79 6.63 -9.60
C LEU A 34 0.94 7.76 -10.18
N ASP A 35 1.32 9.00 -9.89
CA ASP A 35 0.73 10.20 -10.47
C ASP A 35 1.79 11.33 -10.54
N ASP A 36 1.36 12.55 -10.86
CA ASP A 36 2.25 13.70 -11.03
C ASP A 36 3.08 14.05 -9.77
N ASP A 37 2.58 13.68 -8.57
CA ASP A 37 3.19 14.01 -7.29
C ASP A 37 3.53 12.80 -6.40
N ILE A 38 3.01 11.60 -6.68
CA ILE A 38 3.23 10.39 -5.89
C ILE A 38 4.07 9.39 -6.70
N TYR A 39 5.15 8.95 -6.08
CA TYR A 39 6.09 7.98 -6.65
C TYR A 39 6.22 6.77 -5.73
N LEU A 40 6.24 5.58 -6.32
CA LEU A 40 6.39 4.30 -5.63
C LEU A 40 7.82 3.81 -5.75
N GLY A 41 8.39 3.32 -4.65
CA GLY A 41 9.70 2.69 -4.61
C GLY A 41 9.64 1.30 -3.98
N ALA A 42 10.42 0.38 -4.53
CA ALA A 42 10.74 -0.90 -3.92
C ALA A 42 12.23 -0.94 -3.56
N GLU A 43 12.58 -1.47 -2.38
CA GLU A 43 13.98 -1.64 -1.97
C GLU A 43 14.36 -3.11 -1.72
N ASN A 44 15.67 -3.37 -1.71
CA ASN A 44 16.26 -4.72 -1.61
C ASN A 44 15.96 -5.44 -0.29
N ASN A 45 15.47 -4.74 0.73
CA ASN A 45 14.97 -5.34 1.96
C ASN A 45 13.51 -5.81 1.87
N PHE A 46 12.96 -5.90 0.65
CA PHE A 46 11.58 -6.33 0.37
C PHE A 46 10.50 -5.38 0.90
N ASN A 47 10.85 -4.10 1.09
CA ASN A 47 9.91 -3.07 1.47
C ASN A 47 9.41 -2.29 0.24
N LEU A 48 8.16 -1.81 0.35
CA LEU A 48 7.60 -0.79 -0.52
C LEU A 48 7.49 0.53 0.26
N PHE A 49 7.62 1.64 -0.44
CA PHE A 49 7.36 2.96 0.12
C PHE A 49 6.84 3.91 -0.96
N THR A 50 6.06 4.89 -0.58
CA THR A 50 5.71 6.02 -1.46
C THR A 50 6.40 7.28 -0.99
N VAL A 51 6.81 8.12 -1.94
CA VAL A 51 7.25 9.49 -1.68
C VAL A 51 6.33 10.43 -2.43
N ARG A 52 6.01 11.55 -1.79
CA ARG A 52 5.17 12.59 -2.37
C ARG A 52 5.97 13.86 -2.56
N LYS A 53 5.85 14.48 -3.74
CA LYS A 53 6.37 15.82 -4.00
C LYS A 53 5.62 16.82 -3.12
N ASN A 54 6.36 17.70 -2.45
CA ASN A 54 5.77 18.75 -1.64
C ASN A 54 5.26 19.87 -2.56
N SER A 55 4.01 19.74 -3.04
CA SER A 55 3.26 20.72 -3.83
C SER A 55 2.07 21.25 -3.04
N GLU A 56 1.75 22.55 -3.21
CA GLU A 56 0.56 23.16 -2.60
C GLU A 56 -0.73 22.81 -3.37
N ASP A 57 -0.61 22.51 -4.65
CA ASP A 57 -1.70 22.00 -5.48
C ASP A 57 -1.68 20.48 -5.48
N SER A 58 -2.78 19.88 -5.05
CA SER A 58 -3.00 18.44 -5.17
C SER A 58 -4.29 18.19 -5.92
N ASP A 59 -4.18 18.01 -7.22
CA ASP A 59 -5.28 17.49 -8.00
C ASP A 59 -5.41 15.99 -7.69
N VAL A 60 -6.62 15.57 -7.30
CA VAL A 60 -6.94 14.15 -7.13
C VAL A 60 -7.06 13.56 -8.53
N GLY A 61 -5.96 13.00 -9.03
CA GLY A 61 -5.91 12.29 -10.30
C GLY A 61 -6.71 10.98 -10.29
N GLN A 62 -6.71 10.29 -11.43
CA GLN A 62 -7.21 8.91 -11.51
C GLN A 62 -6.54 8.01 -10.47
N ILE A 63 -7.21 6.92 -10.09
CA ILE A 63 -6.63 5.86 -9.26
C ILE A 63 -5.67 5.04 -10.14
N PRO A 64 -4.33 5.20 -10.02
CA PRO A 64 -3.41 4.32 -10.73
C PRO A 64 -3.48 2.92 -10.13
N THR A 65 -3.45 1.93 -11.02
CA THR A 65 -3.24 0.53 -10.68
C THR A 65 -1.96 0.08 -11.36
N VAL A 66 -1.01 -0.41 -10.58
CA VAL A 66 0.32 -0.84 -11.04
C VAL A 66 0.48 -2.33 -10.79
N ILE A 67 0.93 -3.06 -11.79
CA ILE A 67 1.31 -4.47 -11.66
C ILE A 67 2.80 -4.54 -11.36
N PHE A 68 3.20 -5.40 -10.44
CA PHE A 68 4.61 -5.68 -10.17
C PHE A 68 4.89 -7.19 -10.18
N GLY A 69 6.12 -7.55 -10.52
CA GLY A 69 6.62 -8.93 -10.45
C GLY A 69 7.78 -9.04 -9.45
N THR A 70 7.87 -10.17 -8.77
CA THR A 70 8.96 -10.45 -7.81
C THR A 70 9.87 -11.58 -8.31
N VAL A 71 11.07 -11.69 -7.72
CA VAL A 71 12.04 -12.76 -8.03
C VAL A 71 11.54 -14.17 -7.70
N ASN A 72 10.52 -14.29 -6.85
CA ASN A 72 9.90 -15.57 -6.47
C ASN A 72 8.74 -15.96 -7.41
N GLY A 73 8.48 -15.18 -8.48
CA GLY A 73 7.40 -15.44 -9.43
C GLY A 73 6.02 -14.92 -9.00
N VAL A 74 5.92 -14.23 -7.85
CA VAL A 74 4.68 -13.53 -7.45
C VAL A 74 4.44 -12.35 -8.38
N ILE A 75 3.23 -12.27 -8.92
CA ILE A 75 2.68 -11.08 -9.60
C ILE A 75 1.70 -10.45 -8.63
N GLY A 76 1.89 -9.16 -8.33
CA GLY A 76 1.02 -8.42 -7.43
C GLY A 76 0.51 -7.13 -8.06
N VAL A 77 -0.51 -6.56 -7.44
CA VAL A 77 -1.15 -5.31 -7.86
C VAL A 77 -1.08 -4.30 -6.72
N ILE A 78 -0.76 -3.05 -7.06
CA ILE A 78 -0.84 -1.89 -6.16
C ILE A 78 -1.86 -0.94 -6.75
N ALA A 79 -2.95 -0.71 -6.04
CA ALA A 79 -3.99 0.24 -6.40
C ALA A 79 -4.01 1.38 -5.39
N SER A 80 -4.00 2.63 -5.88
CA SER A 80 -4.30 3.78 -5.04
C SER A 80 -5.77 3.75 -4.61
N LEU A 81 -6.08 4.30 -3.43
CA LEU A 81 -7.46 4.30 -2.93
C LEU A 81 -7.91 5.72 -2.61
N PRO A 82 -9.17 6.08 -2.90
CA PRO A 82 -9.78 7.28 -2.35
C PRO A 82 -9.70 7.26 -0.82
N HIS A 83 -9.54 8.44 -0.21
CA HIS A 83 -9.36 8.55 1.25
C HIS A 83 -10.48 7.87 2.05
N GLU A 84 -11.74 8.02 1.64
CA GLU A 84 -12.88 7.38 2.29
C GLU A 84 -12.78 5.84 2.28
N GLN A 85 -12.38 5.27 1.14
CA GLN A 85 -12.18 3.82 1.01
C GLN A 85 -10.99 3.35 1.86
N TYR A 86 -9.88 4.11 1.87
CA TYR A 86 -8.74 3.80 2.72
C TYR A 86 -9.13 3.73 4.20
N VAL A 87 -9.83 4.76 4.72
CA VAL A 87 -10.25 4.81 6.14
C VAL A 87 -11.15 3.63 6.48
N PHE A 88 -12.09 3.29 5.59
CA PHE A 88 -12.96 2.14 5.77
C PHE A 88 -12.17 0.82 5.84
N LEU A 89 -11.28 0.59 4.88
CA LEU A 89 -10.51 -0.66 4.78
C LEU A 89 -9.45 -0.78 5.87
N GLU A 90 -8.86 0.33 6.33
CA GLU A 90 -7.97 0.36 7.48
C GLU A 90 -8.70 -0.08 8.76
N LYS A 91 -9.95 0.37 8.94
CA LYS A 91 -10.81 -0.10 10.05
C LYS A 91 -11.11 -1.59 9.92
N LEU A 92 -11.42 -2.08 8.72
CA LEU A 92 -11.68 -3.50 8.46
C LEU A 92 -10.44 -4.36 8.74
N GLN A 93 -9.29 -4.00 8.19
CA GLN A 93 -7.99 -4.66 8.44
C GLN A 93 -7.68 -4.71 9.94
N SER A 94 -7.91 -3.61 10.67
CA SER A 94 -7.71 -3.54 12.11
C SER A 94 -8.58 -4.52 12.90
N ASN A 95 -9.82 -4.75 12.47
CA ASN A 95 -10.68 -5.76 13.07
C ASN A 95 -10.29 -7.19 12.65
N LEU A 96 -9.92 -7.39 11.38
CA LEU A 96 -9.42 -8.68 10.89
C LEU A 96 -8.20 -9.17 11.68
N ARG A 97 -7.23 -8.29 11.96
CA ARG A 97 -6.03 -8.62 12.77
C ARG A 97 -6.35 -9.13 14.17
N LYS A 98 -7.47 -8.70 14.77
CA LYS A 98 -7.87 -9.17 16.10
C LYS A 98 -8.38 -10.60 16.05
N VAL A 99 -9.12 -10.93 15.00
CA VAL A 99 -9.81 -12.22 14.83
C VAL A 99 -8.89 -13.25 14.18
N ILE A 100 -8.10 -12.87 13.17
CA ILE A 100 -7.17 -13.73 12.43
C ILE A 100 -5.83 -13.76 13.15
N LYS A 101 -5.47 -14.93 13.68
CA LYS A 101 -4.16 -15.17 14.28
C LYS A 101 -3.22 -15.67 13.20
N GLY A 102 -2.05 -15.03 13.08
CA GLY A 102 -1.00 -15.49 12.20
C GLY A 102 -0.53 -16.89 12.60
N VAL A 103 -0.08 -17.67 11.61
CA VAL A 103 0.48 -19.00 11.84
C VAL A 103 1.67 -18.89 12.80
N GLY A 104 1.73 -19.76 13.81
CA GLY A 104 2.78 -19.70 14.83
C GLY A 104 2.67 -18.51 15.78
N GLY A 105 1.55 -17.78 15.79
CA GLY A 105 1.36 -16.59 16.63
C GLY A 105 2.07 -15.34 16.13
N LEU A 106 2.52 -15.34 14.87
CA LEU A 106 3.16 -14.18 14.26
C LEU A 106 2.18 -13.00 14.15
N SER A 107 2.64 -11.82 14.55
CA SER A 107 1.87 -10.59 14.39
C SER A 107 1.91 -10.11 12.95
N HIS A 108 0.74 -9.87 12.38
CA HIS A 108 0.59 -9.28 11.04
C HIS A 108 1.25 -7.89 10.95
N GLU A 109 1.11 -7.07 12.00
CA GLU A 109 1.72 -5.74 12.06
C GLU A 109 3.24 -5.79 12.02
N GLN A 110 3.82 -6.72 12.78
CA GLN A 110 5.26 -6.92 12.79
C GLN A 110 5.74 -7.46 11.44
N TRP A 111 4.99 -8.39 10.84
CA TRP A 111 5.30 -8.95 9.53
C TRP A 111 5.29 -7.89 8.41
N ARG A 112 4.30 -6.99 8.41
CA ARG A 112 4.17 -5.92 7.41
C ARG A 112 4.97 -4.66 7.74
N SER A 113 5.62 -4.58 8.90
CA SER A 113 6.43 -3.41 9.28
C SER A 113 7.55 -3.18 8.26
N PHE A 114 7.79 -1.91 7.92
CA PHE A 114 8.95 -1.53 7.14
C PHE A 114 10.20 -1.91 7.93
N ASN A 115 11.05 -2.75 7.36
CA ASN A 115 12.20 -3.27 8.09
C ASN A 115 13.45 -3.33 7.21
N ASN A 116 14.50 -2.65 7.63
CA ASN A 116 15.83 -2.78 7.03
C ASN A 116 16.92 -2.72 8.11
N GLU A 117 18.19 -2.79 7.70
CA GLU A 117 19.34 -2.83 8.63
C GLU A 117 19.41 -1.62 9.57
N LYS A 118 18.76 -0.51 9.23
CA LYS A 118 18.84 0.76 9.99
C LYS A 118 17.63 1.01 10.88
N LYS A 119 16.44 0.59 10.45
CA LYS A 119 15.20 0.89 11.16
C LYS A 119 14.13 -0.16 10.91
N THR A 120 13.30 -0.33 11.93
CA THR A 120 12.00 -0.99 11.84
C THR A 120 10.94 0.04 12.18
N VAL A 121 9.98 0.26 11.30
CA VAL A 121 8.90 1.25 11.47
C VAL A 121 7.59 0.61 11.05
N GLU A 122 6.51 0.92 11.77
CA GLU A 122 5.17 0.46 11.39
C GLU A 122 4.80 0.88 9.97
N ALA A 123 4.12 -0.02 9.24
CA ALA A 123 3.56 0.30 7.95
C ALA A 123 2.48 1.39 8.08
N ARG A 124 2.48 2.34 7.16
CA ARG A 124 1.52 3.46 7.13
C ARG A 124 1.07 3.69 5.69
N ASN A 125 -0.18 4.07 5.50
CA ASN A 125 -0.77 4.36 4.19
C ASN A 125 -0.71 3.18 3.20
N PHE A 126 -0.57 1.96 3.70
CA PHE A 126 -0.61 0.72 2.92
C PHE A 126 -1.61 -0.24 3.57
N LEU A 127 -2.43 -0.87 2.75
CA LEU A 127 -3.38 -1.90 3.14
C LEU A 127 -2.98 -3.23 2.51
N ASP A 128 -3.15 -4.30 3.26
CA ASP A 128 -2.85 -5.66 2.84
C ASP A 128 -4.09 -6.29 2.22
N GLY A 129 -4.16 -6.26 0.88
CA GLY A 129 -5.28 -6.82 0.11
C GLY A 129 -5.54 -8.29 0.46
N ASP A 130 -4.48 -9.11 0.58
CA ASP A 130 -4.58 -10.53 0.91
C ASP A 130 -5.29 -10.74 2.26
N LEU A 131 -4.96 -9.91 3.26
CA LEU A 131 -5.60 -9.99 4.57
C LEU A 131 -7.06 -9.55 4.49
N ILE A 132 -7.36 -8.48 3.74
CA ILE A 132 -8.73 -7.97 3.59
C ILE A 132 -9.61 -9.00 2.88
N GLU A 133 -9.12 -9.61 1.80
CA GLU A 133 -9.83 -10.61 1.00
C GLU A 133 -10.11 -11.88 1.78
N SER A 134 -9.21 -12.25 2.71
CA SER A 134 -9.42 -13.40 3.62
C SER A 134 -10.70 -13.29 4.46
N PHE A 135 -11.32 -12.10 4.55
CA PHE A 135 -12.64 -11.94 5.14
C PHE A 135 -13.68 -12.88 4.52
N LEU A 136 -13.66 -13.07 3.20
CA LEU A 136 -14.63 -13.90 2.47
C LEU A 136 -14.49 -15.39 2.79
N ASP A 137 -13.32 -15.82 3.26
CA ASP A 137 -13.03 -17.20 3.66
C ASP A 137 -13.35 -17.50 5.13
N LEU A 138 -13.75 -16.49 5.91
CA LEU A 138 -14.06 -16.67 7.33
C LEU A 138 -15.36 -17.45 7.54
N SER A 139 -15.43 -18.18 8.65
CA SER A 139 -16.70 -18.76 9.09
C SER A 139 -17.70 -17.66 9.45
N ARG A 140 -19.00 -17.92 9.25
CA ARG A 140 -20.06 -16.94 9.49
C ARG A 140 -19.99 -16.30 10.88
N GLY A 141 -19.69 -17.08 11.92
CA GLY A 141 -19.55 -16.55 13.28
C GLY A 141 -18.42 -15.52 13.44
N ARG A 142 -17.30 -15.70 12.73
CA ARG A 142 -16.18 -14.73 12.71
C ARG A 142 -16.53 -13.50 11.87
N MET A 143 -17.24 -13.69 10.76
CA MET A 143 -17.78 -12.56 9.99
C MET A 143 -18.75 -11.72 10.83
N ASP A 144 -19.65 -12.34 11.59
CA ASP A 144 -20.60 -11.64 12.46
C ASP A 144 -19.89 -10.89 13.61
N GLU A 145 -18.77 -11.41 14.12
CA GLU A 145 -17.92 -10.69 15.08
C GLU A 145 -17.35 -9.40 14.48
N ILE A 146 -16.79 -9.48 13.27
CA ILE A 146 -16.21 -8.33 12.56
C ILE A 146 -17.31 -7.34 12.15
N SER A 147 -18.44 -7.83 11.64
CA SER A 147 -19.62 -7.04 11.27
C SER A 147 -20.12 -6.18 12.43
N ARG A 148 -20.22 -6.76 13.64
CA ARG A 148 -20.59 -6.01 14.85
C ARG A 148 -19.58 -4.93 15.21
N ALA A 149 -18.28 -5.21 15.09
CA ALA A 149 -17.23 -4.22 15.36
C ALA A 149 -17.15 -3.11 14.28
N MET A 150 -17.57 -3.41 13.06
CA MET A 150 -17.65 -2.45 11.95
C MET A 150 -18.95 -1.63 11.97
N GLU A 151 -19.98 -2.12 12.65
CA GLU A 151 -21.36 -1.60 12.65
C GLU A 151 -22.02 -1.65 11.26
N ILE A 152 -21.70 -2.70 10.48
CA ILE A 152 -22.14 -2.89 9.10
C ILE A 152 -22.53 -4.36 8.92
N SER A 153 -23.57 -4.65 8.15
CA SER A 153 -24.01 -6.03 7.91
C SER A 153 -22.93 -6.87 7.21
N VAL A 154 -22.92 -8.18 7.45
CA VAL A 154 -21.99 -9.09 6.77
C VAL A 154 -22.16 -9.00 5.26
N GLU A 155 -23.40 -8.87 4.78
CA GLU A 155 -23.71 -8.79 3.35
C GLU A 155 -23.07 -7.56 2.68
N GLU A 156 -23.12 -6.40 3.35
CA GLU A 156 -22.49 -5.18 2.86
C GLU A 156 -20.97 -5.26 2.94
N LEU A 157 -20.41 -5.88 4.00
CA LEU A 157 -18.96 -6.13 4.07
C LEU A 157 -18.48 -7.04 2.95
N CYS A 158 -19.19 -8.14 2.67
CA CYS A 158 -18.87 -9.04 1.56
C CYS A 158 -18.88 -8.30 0.23
N LYS A 159 -19.93 -7.52 -0.03
CA LYS A 159 -20.04 -6.72 -1.26
C LYS A 159 -18.85 -5.78 -1.45
N ARG A 160 -18.45 -5.06 -0.39
CA ARG A 160 -17.31 -4.13 -0.45
C ARG A 160 -15.98 -4.84 -0.67
N VAL A 161 -15.78 -6.02 -0.07
CA VAL A 161 -14.57 -6.82 -0.29
C VAL A 161 -14.55 -7.42 -1.70
N GLU A 162 -15.69 -7.88 -2.21
CA GLU A 162 -15.84 -8.35 -3.60
C GLU A 162 -15.65 -7.26 -4.65
N GLU A 163 -15.88 -5.99 -4.31
CA GLU A 163 -15.56 -4.86 -5.19
C GLU A 163 -14.03 -4.67 -5.32
N LEU A 164 -13.26 -4.97 -4.26
CA LEU A 164 -11.80 -4.89 -4.28
C LEU A 164 -11.15 -6.01 -5.10
N THR A 165 -11.70 -7.23 -5.06
CA THR A 165 -11.17 -8.36 -5.83
C THR A 165 -11.29 -8.14 -7.33
N ARG A 166 -12.10 -7.18 -7.79
CA ARG A 166 -12.21 -6.79 -9.20
C ARG A 166 -11.09 -5.86 -9.69
N LEU A 167 -10.22 -5.40 -8.79
CA LEU A 167 -9.07 -4.56 -9.13
C LEU A 167 -7.92 -5.37 -9.77
N HIS A 168 -8.00 -6.70 -9.75
CA HIS A 168 -6.98 -7.59 -10.31
C HIS A 168 -7.58 -8.81 -11.02
#